data_AF-A0AAW1CB11-F1
#
_entry.id   AF-A0AAW1CB11-F1
#
_cell.length_a   1.000
_cell.length_b   1.000
_cell.length_c   1.000
_cell.angle_alpha   90.00
_cell.angle_beta   90.00
_cell.angle_gamma   90.00
#
_symmetry.space_group_name_H-M   'P 1'
#
loop_
_entity.id
_entity.type
_entity.pdbx_description
1 polymer ?
#
loop_
_entity_poly.entity_id
_entity_poly.type
_entity_poly.pdbx_seq_one_letter_code
_entity_poly.pdbx_strand_id
1 'polypeptide(L)'
;MLKCVLIFYLVYYVVLCFCFTAFRIQMLDGFAPFDFKTKPSWFNPHYLVLIISMEIACVISGLLFALLVEEWVWDYAITITIIHITVTSA
;
A
#
# COMPACT_ATOMS: atom_id res chain seq x y z
N MET A 1 5.75 -5.79 -9.07
CA MET A 1 5.19 -4.45 -9.36
C MET A 1 3.67 -4.45 -9.44
N LEU A 2 3.02 -5.21 -10.34
CA LEU A 2 1.54 -5.23 -10.44
C LEU A 2 0.84 -5.56 -9.12
N LYS A 3 1.28 -6.60 -8.41
CA LYS A 3 0.74 -6.95 -7.08
C LYS A 3 0.89 -5.81 -6.05
N CYS A 4 2.03 -5.12 -6.06
CA CYS A 4 2.29 -3.98 -5.18
C CYS A 4 1.31 -2.84 -5.45
N VAL A 5 1.08 -2.54 -6.74
CA VAL A 5 0.10 -1.53 -7.17
C VAL A 5 -1.31 -1.93 -6.73
N LEU A 6 -1.71 -3.18 -6.93
CA LEU A 6 -3.03 -3.68 -6.50
C LEU A 6 -3.21 -3.58 -4.98
N ILE A 7 -2.21 -3.99 -4.19
CA ILE A 7 -2.24 -3.91 -2.72
C ILE A 7 -2.35 -2.44 -2.29
N PHE A 8 -1.55 -1.56 -2.89
CA PHE A 8 -1.61 -0.13 -2.60
C PHE A 8 -3.00 0.46 -2.84
N TYR A 9 -3.60 0.21 -4.00
CA TYR A 9 -4.95 0.70 -4.31
C TYR A 9 -6.00 0.11 -3.34
N LEU A 10 -5.92 -1.16 -3.01
CA LEU A 10 -6.82 -1.80 -2.05
C LEU A 10 -6.75 -1.12 -0.68
N VAL A 11 -5.53 -1.00 -0.13
CA VAL A 11 -5.28 -0.36 1.16
C VAL A 11 -5.76 1.09 1.13
N TYR A 12 -5.44 1.81 0.05
CA TYR A 12 -5.85 3.19 -0.14
C TYR A 12 -7.37 3.36 -0.09
N TYR A 13 -8.13 2.57 -0.85
CA TYR A 13 -9.60 2.68 -0.84
C TYR A 13 -10.22 2.30 0.50
N VAL A 14 -9.66 1.31 1.20
CA VAL A 14 -10.13 0.95 2.56
C VAL A 14 -9.92 2.12 3.53
N VAL A 15 -8.72 2.70 3.55
CA VAL A 15 -8.40 3.85 4.40
C VAL A 15 -9.26 5.05 4.03
N LEU A 16 -9.42 5.32 2.74
CA LEU A 16 -10.22 6.41 2.22
C LEU A 16 -11.67 6.30 2.68
N CYS A 17 -12.30 5.13 2.53
CA CYS A 17 -13.66 4.88 3.02
C CYS A 17 -13.79 5.13 4.54
N PHE A 18 -12.79 4.69 5.32
CA PHE A 18 -12.76 4.90 6.76
C PHE A 18 -12.65 6.39 7.10
N CYS A 19 -11.72 7.12 6.47
CA CYS A 19 -11.55 8.56 6.67
C CYS A 19 -12.80 9.34 6.22
N PHE A 20 -13.37 9.04 5.06
CA PHE A 20 -14.62 9.66 4.60
C PHE A 20 -15.77 9.48 5.60
N THR A 21 -15.89 8.29 6.18
CA THR A 21 -16.89 8.00 7.22
C THR A 21 -16.60 8.79 8.50
N ALA A 22 -15.36 8.78 8.97
CA ALA A 22 -14.94 9.47 10.20
C ALA A 22 -15.14 11.00 10.10
N PHE A 23 -14.84 11.59 8.94
CA PHE A 23 -14.99 13.03 8.68
C PHE A 23 -16.36 13.41 8.09
N ARG A 24 -17.29 12.45 7.94
CA ARG A 24 -18.66 12.62 7.40
C ARG A 24 -18.71 13.34 6.04
N ILE A 25 -17.79 13.00 5.14
CA ILE A 25 -17.69 13.60 3.80
C ILE A 25 -18.58 12.82 2.83
N GLN A 26 -19.40 13.54 2.05
CA GLN A 26 -20.49 12.93 1.25
C GLN A 26 -20.08 12.49 -0.16
N MET A 27 -18.96 12.97 -0.71
CA MET A 27 -18.66 12.81 -2.13
C MET A 27 -17.30 12.14 -2.34
N LEU A 28 -17.32 10.84 -2.62
CA LEU A 28 -16.13 10.09 -3.00
C LEU A 28 -15.94 10.23 -4.52
N ASP A 29 -15.01 11.08 -4.95
CA ASP A 29 -14.59 11.07 -6.35
C ASP A 29 -13.71 9.84 -6.61
N GLY A 30 -14.15 8.98 -7.53
CA GLY A 30 -13.50 7.71 -7.86
C GLY A 30 -12.14 7.82 -8.58
N PHE A 31 -11.60 9.04 -8.73
CA PHE A 31 -10.30 9.31 -9.34
C PHE A 31 -9.15 9.44 -8.33
N ALA A 32 -9.42 9.19 -7.05
CA ALA A 32 -8.42 9.01 -6.02
C ALA A 32 -7.56 7.76 -6.32
N PRO A 33 -6.25 7.70 -6.01
CA PRO A 33 -5.42 8.62 -5.21
C PRO A 33 -4.87 9.86 -5.94
N PHE A 34 -4.95 9.90 -7.28
CA PHE A 34 -4.31 10.93 -8.10
C PHE A 34 -5.33 11.97 -8.58
N ASP A 35 -6.17 12.44 -7.66
CA ASP A 35 -7.10 13.53 -7.97
C ASP A 35 -6.35 14.87 -7.97
N PHE A 36 -6.03 15.36 -9.17
CA PHE A 36 -5.38 16.66 -9.38
C PHE A 36 -6.37 17.83 -9.45
N LYS A 37 -7.69 17.57 -9.40
CA LYS A 37 -8.71 18.63 -9.51
C LYS A 37 -8.97 19.32 -8.19
N THR A 38 -8.81 18.62 -7.06
CA THR A 38 -8.97 19.20 -5.74
C THR A 38 -7.90 20.26 -5.49
N LYS A 39 -8.31 21.52 -5.26
CA LYS A 39 -7.38 22.61 -4.93
C LYS A 39 -6.70 22.34 -3.58
N PRO A 40 -5.36 22.50 -3.49
CA PRO A 40 -4.65 22.30 -2.24
C PRO A 40 -5.06 23.34 -1.21
N SER A 41 -5.54 22.87 -0.05
CA SER A 41 -5.93 23.74 1.07
C SER A 41 -5.97 22.95 2.37
N TRP A 42 -5.18 23.39 3.35
CA TRP A 42 -5.14 22.81 4.70
C TRP A 42 -6.45 22.98 5.48
N PHE A 43 -7.33 23.87 5.04
CA PHE A 43 -8.64 24.09 5.66
C PHE A 43 -9.77 23.34 4.96
N ASN A 44 -9.48 22.72 3.80
CA ASN A 44 -10.47 21.92 3.09
C ASN A 44 -10.45 20.49 3.62
N PRO A 45 -11.52 20.02 4.30
CA PRO A 45 -11.56 18.66 4.86
C PRO A 45 -11.45 17.58 3.78
N HIS A 46 -11.92 17.83 2.55
CA HIS A 46 -11.79 16.89 1.43
C HIS A 46 -10.32 16.70 1.04
N TYR A 47 -9.56 17.79 0.93
CA TYR A 47 -8.14 17.76 0.63
C TYR A 47 -7.34 17.07 1.75
N LEU A 48 -7.64 17.39 3.01
CA LEU A 48 -6.99 16.75 4.15
C LEU A 48 -7.24 15.24 4.16
N VAL A 49 -8.47 14.78 3.93
CA VAL A 49 -8.79 13.36 3.90
C VAL A 49 -8.06 12.64 2.77
N LEU A 50 -7.94 13.25 1.59
CA LEU A 50 -7.17 12.67 0.48
C LEU A 50 -5.69 12.49 0.85
N ILE A 51 -5.06 13.52 1.42
CA ILE A 51 -3.65 13.48 1.83
C ILE A 51 -3.44 12.47 2.96
N ILE A 52 -4.26 12.49 4.01
CA ILE A 52 -4.15 11.57 5.14
C ILE A 52 -4.32 10.12 4.67
N SER A 53 -5.29 9.86 3.78
CA SER A 53 -5.50 8.52 3.25
C SER A 53 -4.32 8.05 2.40
N MET A 54 -3.71 8.96 1.63
CA MET A 54 -2.51 8.67 0.84
C MET A 54 -1.33 8.31 1.72
N GLU A 55 -1.03 9.12 2.73
CA GLU A 55 0.10 8.89 3.66
C GLU A 55 -0.04 7.56 4.39
N ILE A 56 -1.23 7.28 4.95
CA ILE A 56 -1.50 6.02 5.65
C ILE A 56 -1.37 4.83 4.69
N ALA A 57 -1.93 4.94 3.48
CA ALA A 57 -1.83 3.87 2.50
C ALA A 57 -0.39 3.62 2.05
N CYS A 58 0.40 4.67 1.87
CA CYS A 58 1.83 4.57 1.54
C CYS A 58 2.60 3.84 2.65
N VAL A 59 2.40 4.24 3.91
CA VAL A 59 3.06 3.60 5.06
C VAL A 59 2.64 2.13 5.20
N ILE A 60 1.35 1.83 5.18
CA ILE A 60 0.84 0.45 5.36
C ILE A 60 1.29 -0.44 4.20
N SER A 61 1.16 0.02 2.96
CA SER A 61 1.57 -0.77 1.79
C SER A 61 3.10 -0.95 1.72
N GLY A 62 3.88 0.03 2.14
CA GLY A 62 5.32 -0.08 2.28
C GLY A 62 5.73 -1.13 3.31
N LEU A 63 5.07 -1.13 4.48
CA LEU A 63 5.29 -2.15 5.51
C LEU A 63 4.89 -3.56 5.04
N LEU A 64 3.71 -3.69 4.41
CA LEU A 64 3.27 -4.96 3.82
C LEU A 64 4.24 -5.46 2.76
N PHE A 65 4.77 -4.57 1.93
CA PHE A 65 5.75 -4.93 0.92
C PHE A 65 7.07 -5.39 1.54
N ALA A 66 7.55 -4.71 2.60
CA ALA A 66 8.75 -5.13 3.31
C ALA A 66 8.59 -6.55 3.88
N LEU A 67 7.46 -6.85 4.51
CA LEU A 67 7.16 -8.18 5.04
C LEU A 67 7.08 -9.25 3.93
N LEU A 68 6.40 -8.95 2.82
CA LEU A 68 6.33 -9.86 1.69
C LEU A 68 7.71 -10.12 1.08
N VAL A 69 8.54 -9.08 0.90
CA VAL A 69 9.90 -9.27 0.37
C VAL A 69 10.73 -10.11 1.32
N GLU A 70 10.61 -9.90 2.63
CA GLU A 70 11.32 -10.70 3.63
C GLU A 70 10.96 -12.19 3.51
N GLU A 71 9.68 -12.54 3.50
CA GLU A 71 9.22 -13.93 3.36
C GLU A 71 9.72 -14.57 2.05
N TRP A 72 9.64 -13.84 0.92
CA TRP A 72 10.12 -14.34 -0.37
C TRP A 72 11.64 -14.50 -0.43
N VAL A 73 12.41 -13.65 0.26
CA VAL A 73 13.86 -13.78 0.37
C VAL A 73 14.23 -15.00 1.20
N TRP A 74 13.49 -15.27 2.29
CA TRP A 74 13.69 -16.48 3.10
C TRP A 74 13.45 -17.75 2.30
N ASP A 75 12.36 -17.82 1.53
CA ASP A 75 12.06 -18.98 0.67
C ASP A 75 13.15 -19.22 -0.38
N TYR A 76 13.66 -18.14 -0.98
CA TYR A 76 14.78 -18.21 -1.91
C TYR A 76 16.07 -18.70 -1.24
N ALA A 77 16.42 -18.15 -0.07
CA ALA A 77 17.61 -18.53 0.68
C ALA A 77 17.60 -20.02 1.05
N ILE A 78 16.47 -20.53 1.56
CA ILE A 78 16.29 -21.95 1.90
C ILE A 78 16.49 -22.84 0.67
N THR A 79 15.87 -22.48 -0.46
CA THR A 79 15.96 -23.26 -1.71
C THR A 79 17.41 -23.37 -2.19
N ILE A 80 18.14 -22.26 -2.20
CA ILE A 80 19.56 -22.23 -2.59
C ILE A 80 20.41 -23.07 -1.62
N THR A 81 20.16 -22.98 -0.31
CA THR A 81 20.87 -23.80 0.68
C THR A 81 20.65 -25.30 0.44
N ILE A 82 19.42 -25.75 0.19
CA ILE A 82 19.12 -27.16 -0.09
C ILE A 82 19.83 -27.65 -1.36
N ILE A 83 19.79 -26.86 -2.43
CA ILE A 83 20.49 -27.17 -3.69
C ILE A 83 21.99 -27.28 -3.43
N HIS A 84 22.57 -26.32 -2.71
CA HIS A 84 24.00 -26.30 -2.42
C HIS A 84 24.44 -27.53 -1.62
N ILE A 85 23.68 -27.90 -0.59
CA ILE A 85 23.94 -29.11 0.20
C ILE A 85 23.89 -30.34 -0.70
N THR A 86 22.83 -30.47 -1.52
CA THR A 86 22.62 -31.64 -2.39
C THR A 86 23.75 -31.81 -3.41
N VAL A 87 24.16 -30.72 -4.07
CA VAL A 87 25.26 -30.72 -5.05
C VAL A 87 26.61 -31.01 -4.38
N THR A 88 26.84 -30.48 -3.19
CA THR A 88 28.12 -30.68 -2.47
C THR A 88 28.22 -32.08 -1.85
N SER A 89 27.08 -32.70 -1.50
CA SER A 89 27.01 -34.04 -0.91
C SER A 89 26.95 -35.19 -1.92
N ALA A 90 26.75 -34.89 -3.20
CA ALA A 90 26.72 -35.86 -4.30
C ALA A 90 28.11 -36.04 -4.92
#